data_AF-A0A0S7ENJ1-F1
#
_entry.id   AF-A0A0S7ENJ1-F1
#
_cell.length_a   1.000
_cell.length_b   1.000
_cell.length_c   1.000
_cell.angle_alpha   90.00
_cell.angle_beta   90.00
_cell.angle_gamma   90.00
#
_symmetry.space_group_name_H-M   'P 1'
#
loop_
_entity.id
_entity.type
_entity.pdbx_description
1 polymer ?
#
loop_
_entity_poly.entity_id
_entity_poly.type
_entity_poly.pdbx_seq_one_letter_code
_entity_poly.pdbx_strand_id
1 'polypeptide(L)'
;TCQRFRRKTGIMESLASFWHGQPVDNLTEEEMHAELCYAEVLMQKAALTFLDESIISFIKGGMGMRNSYLIYKNCQAMENAIEDGEKERSTHIHFRGGVNMGIGSFNLILSMLPSRVLRLMEFLGFSGDREFGLSQLREGAASNSLRSILSTLTLLMFHLYMSVILGTGEGN
;
A
#
# COMPACT_ATOMS: atom_id res chain seq x y z
N THR A 1 12.36 -8.07 -15.38
CA THR A 1 11.87 -7.16 -14.33
C THR A 1 10.36 -7.33 -14.19
N CYS A 2 9.79 -7.25 -12.99
CA CYS A 2 8.35 -7.50 -12.72
C CYS A 2 7.38 -6.81 -13.68
N GLN A 3 7.76 -5.65 -14.24
CA GLN A 3 7.02 -4.96 -15.30
C GLN A 3 6.62 -5.83 -16.50
N ARG A 4 7.41 -6.86 -16.85
CA ARG A 4 7.11 -7.74 -17.99
C ARG A 4 5.95 -8.71 -17.69
N PHE A 5 5.71 -8.99 -16.42
CA PHE A 5 4.69 -9.92 -15.91
C PHE A 5 3.46 -9.19 -15.33
N ARG A 6 3.41 -7.86 -15.43
CA ARG A 6 2.21 -7.09 -15.07
C ARG A 6 1.15 -7.24 -16.16
N ARG A 7 -0.12 -7.19 -15.76
CA ARG A 7 -1.26 -7.20 -16.68
C ARG A 7 -1.11 -6.09 -17.72
N LYS A 8 -1.08 -6.47 -19.00
CA LYS A 8 -0.99 -5.52 -20.13
C LYS A 8 -2.36 -4.89 -20.36
N THR A 9 -2.69 -3.90 -19.56
CA THR A 9 -3.96 -3.18 -19.65
C THR A 9 -3.86 -2.17 -20.80
N GLY A 10 -4.77 -2.24 -21.78
CA GLY A 10 -4.86 -1.24 -22.84
C GLY A 10 -5.13 0.15 -22.25
N ILE A 11 -4.62 1.22 -22.87
CA ILE A 11 -4.73 2.60 -22.36
C ILE A 11 -6.20 3.00 -22.06
N MET A 12 -7.16 2.42 -22.79
CA MET A 12 -8.60 2.61 -22.61
C MET A 12 -9.15 1.89 -21.35
N GLU A 13 -8.64 0.71 -21.02
CA GLU A 13 -9.06 -0.08 -19.85
C GLU A 13 -8.48 0.47 -18.55
N SER A 14 -7.32 1.14 -18.57
CA SER A 14 -6.74 1.79 -17.38
C SER A 14 -7.57 2.99 -16.90
N LEU A 15 -8.27 3.68 -17.80
CA LEU A 15 -9.18 4.77 -17.43
C LEU A 15 -10.54 4.24 -16.97
N ALA A 16 -11.04 3.15 -17.59
CA ALA A 16 -12.27 2.49 -17.17
C ALA A 16 -12.15 1.80 -15.79
N SER A 17 -11.02 1.12 -15.53
CA SER A 17 -10.73 0.46 -14.25
C SER A 17 -10.46 1.43 -13.09
N PHE A 18 -10.11 2.69 -13.38
CA PHE A 18 -10.00 3.75 -12.38
C PHE A 18 -11.38 4.25 -11.89
N TRP A 19 -12.46 4.01 -12.65
CA TRP A 19 -13.78 4.58 -12.37
C TRP A 19 -14.89 3.53 -12.12
N HIS A 20 -14.77 2.34 -12.71
CA HIS A 20 -15.69 1.23 -12.48
C HIS A 20 -14.93 -0.07 -12.27
N GLY A 21 -15.15 -0.67 -11.09
CA GLY A 21 -14.75 -2.04 -10.79
C GLY A 21 -15.28 -2.97 -11.86
N GLN A 22 -14.36 -3.50 -12.68
CA GLN A 22 -14.62 -4.57 -13.62
C GLN A 22 -14.19 -5.90 -12.99
N PRO A 23 -14.85 -7.00 -13.38
CA PRO A 23 -14.79 -8.27 -12.67
C PRO A 23 -13.38 -8.86 -12.75
N VAL A 24 -13.04 -9.57 -11.68
CA VAL A 24 -11.79 -10.29 -11.48
C VAL A 24 -11.82 -11.54 -12.35
N ASP A 25 -11.71 -11.36 -13.67
CA ASP A 25 -11.53 -12.48 -14.59
C ASP A 25 -10.06 -12.94 -14.54
N ASN A 26 -9.84 -14.12 -13.96
CA ASN A 26 -8.65 -14.97 -14.03
C ASN A 26 -7.29 -14.24 -14.02
N LEU A 27 -6.98 -13.50 -12.95
CA LEU A 27 -5.60 -13.07 -12.72
C LEU A 27 -4.74 -14.26 -12.28
N THR A 28 -3.58 -14.39 -12.90
CA THR A 28 -2.60 -15.40 -12.47
C THR A 28 -1.94 -14.99 -11.15
N GLU A 29 -1.52 -15.96 -10.34
CA GLU A 29 -0.79 -15.70 -9.09
C GLU A 29 0.50 -14.89 -9.33
N GLU A 30 1.14 -15.09 -10.49
CA GLU A 30 2.33 -14.35 -10.92
C GLU A 30 2.03 -12.87 -11.18
N GLU A 31 0.91 -12.56 -11.84
CA GLU A 31 0.49 -11.18 -12.10
C GLU A 31 0.19 -10.44 -10.80
N MET A 32 -0.50 -11.09 -9.84
CA MET A 32 -0.79 -10.51 -8.53
C MET A 32 0.50 -10.14 -7.79
N HIS A 33 1.45 -11.07 -7.70
CA HIS A 33 2.73 -10.81 -7.05
C HIS A 33 3.59 -9.80 -7.81
N ALA A 34 3.50 -9.75 -9.15
CA ALA A 34 4.20 -8.76 -9.95
C ALA A 34 3.66 -7.33 -9.71
N GLU A 35 2.34 -7.17 -9.60
CA GLU A 35 1.70 -5.90 -9.23
C GLU A 35 2.14 -5.44 -7.84
N LEU A 36 2.08 -6.33 -6.85
CA LEU A 36 2.51 -6.05 -5.48
C LEU A 36 3.99 -5.64 -5.40
N CYS A 37 4.89 -6.43 -6.00
CA CYS A 37 6.32 -6.11 -6.04
C CYS A 37 6.59 -4.79 -6.77
N TYR A 38 5.83 -4.47 -7.81
CA TYR A 38 5.97 -3.20 -8.51
C TYR A 38 5.53 -2.02 -7.63
N ALA A 39 4.44 -2.16 -6.87
CA ALA A 39 3.99 -1.15 -5.92
C ALA A 39 5.04 -0.84 -4.86
N GLU A 40 5.71 -1.88 -4.34
CA GLU A 40 6.79 -1.76 -3.34
C GLU A 40 8.00 -1.01 -3.87
N VAL A 41 8.49 -1.42 -5.05
CA VAL A 41 9.62 -0.76 -5.69
C VAL A 41 9.29 0.70 -5.98
N LEU A 42 8.05 0.99 -6.38
CA LEU A 42 7.62 2.35 -6.64
C LEU A 42 7.54 3.19 -5.36
N MET A 43 7.08 2.61 -4.25
CA MET A 43 7.09 3.24 -2.92
C MET A 43 8.52 3.57 -2.48
N GLN A 44 9.44 2.61 -2.56
CA GLN A 44 10.84 2.79 -2.20
C GLN A 44 11.53 3.82 -3.11
N LYS A 45 11.27 3.78 -4.42
CA LYS A 45 11.77 4.77 -5.37
C LYS A 45 11.25 6.17 -5.05
N ALA A 46 9.98 6.31 -4.72
CA ALA A 46 9.40 7.58 -4.32
C ALA A 46 10.04 8.11 -3.03
N ALA A 47 10.25 7.25 -2.03
CA ALA A 47 10.94 7.60 -0.79
C ALA A 47 12.37 8.11 -1.07
N LEU A 48 13.14 7.40 -1.91
CA LEU A 48 14.47 7.85 -2.32
C LEU A 48 14.43 9.17 -3.11
N THR A 49 13.39 9.41 -3.89
CA THR A 49 13.23 10.64 -4.65
C THR A 49 12.98 11.85 -3.73
N PHE A 50 12.34 11.67 -2.58
CA PHE A 50 12.19 12.75 -1.58
C PHE A 50 13.49 13.15 -0.88
N LEU A 51 14.52 12.30 -0.92
CA LEU A 51 15.82 12.62 -0.35
C LEU A 51 16.62 13.58 -1.24
N ASP A 52 16.18 13.80 -2.49
CA ASP A 52 16.76 14.81 -3.35
C ASP A 52 16.26 16.21 -2.97
N GLU A 53 17.13 17.21 -3.02
CA GLU A 53 16.86 18.58 -2.53
C GLU A 53 15.97 19.40 -3.49
N SER A 54 15.60 18.84 -4.64
CA SER A 54 14.86 19.57 -5.69
C SER A 54 13.33 19.50 -5.52
N ILE A 55 12.66 20.64 -5.73
CA ILE A 55 11.18 20.74 -5.71
C ILE A 55 10.56 19.79 -6.76
N ILE A 56 11.22 19.62 -7.92
CA ILE A 56 10.77 18.72 -8.98
C ILE A 56 10.78 17.27 -8.48
N SER A 57 11.82 16.86 -7.75
CA SER A 57 11.89 15.54 -7.14
C SER A 57 10.85 15.36 -6.04
N PHE A 58 10.54 16.40 -5.24
CA PHE A 58 9.44 16.34 -4.29
C PHE A 58 8.08 16.05 -4.97
N ILE A 59 7.77 16.77 -6.06
CA ILE A 59 6.53 16.54 -6.82
C ILE A 59 6.52 15.12 -7.42
N LYS A 60 7.65 14.68 -7.99
CA LYS A 60 7.80 13.35 -8.58
C LYS A 60 7.69 12.23 -7.54
N GLY A 61 8.26 12.43 -6.36
CA GLY A 61 8.12 11.53 -5.21
C GLY A 61 6.65 11.41 -4.80
N GLY A 62 5.93 12.53 -4.68
CA GLY A 62 4.50 12.55 -4.37
C GLY A 62 3.65 11.79 -5.40
N MET A 63 3.88 12.04 -6.69
CA MET A 63 3.19 11.30 -7.77
C MET A 63 3.54 9.80 -7.75
N GLY A 64 4.80 9.45 -7.44
CA GLY A 64 5.25 8.08 -7.27
C GLY A 64 4.53 7.36 -6.12
N MET A 65 4.44 8.00 -4.95
CA MET A 65 3.66 7.49 -3.82
C MET A 65 2.20 7.28 -4.18
N ARG A 66 1.60 8.23 -4.92
CA ARG A 66 0.21 8.10 -5.40
C ARG A 66 -0.01 6.87 -6.25
N ASN A 67 0.84 6.69 -7.24
CA ASN A 67 0.71 5.54 -8.12
C ASN A 67 0.93 4.22 -7.34
N SER A 68 1.89 4.18 -6.41
CA SER A 68 2.08 3.01 -5.54
C SER A 68 0.82 2.70 -4.71
N TYR A 69 0.22 3.72 -4.06
CA TYR A 69 -0.99 3.55 -3.26
C TYR A 69 -2.18 3.04 -4.08
N LEU A 70 -2.39 3.57 -5.29
CA LEU A 70 -3.47 3.11 -6.17
C LEU A 70 -3.29 1.64 -6.56
N ILE A 71 -2.05 1.22 -6.84
CA ILE A 71 -1.77 -0.20 -7.14
C ILE A 71 -2.03 -1.07 -5.92
N TYR A 72 -1.67 -0.63 -4.71
CA TYR A 72 -2.02 -1.35 -3.48
C TYR A 72 -3.53 -1.44 -3.26
N LYS A 73 -4.30 -0.38 -3.54
CA LYS A 73 -5.77 -0.42 -3.47
C LYS A 73 -6.35 -1.41 -4.47
N ASN A 74 -5.80 -1.48 -5.66
CA ASN A 74 -6.17 -2.51 -6.64
C ASN A 74 -5.81 -3.91 -6.11
N CYS A 75 -4.63 -4.11 -5.52
CA CYS A 75 -4.24 -5.38 -4.90
C CYS A 75 -5.16 -5.80 -3.76
N GLN A 76 -5.63 -4.86 -2.96
CA GLN A 76 -6.64 -5.09 -1.93
C GLN A 76 -7.99 -5.49 -2.52
N ALA A 77 -8.43 -4.85 -3.61
CA ALA A 77 -9.64 -5.25 -4.30
C ALA A 77 -9.52 -6.67 -4.89
N MET A 78 -8.33 -7.03 -5.40
CA MET A 78 -8.04 -8.39 -5.86
C MET A 78 -8.09 -9.40 -4.72
N GLU A 79 -7.48 -9.12 -3.57
CA GLU A 79 -7.52 -10.01 -2.40
C GLU A 79 -8.94 -10.24 -1.86
N ASN A 80 -9.77 -9.18 -1.84
CA ASN A 80 -11.16 -9.27 -1.40
C ASN A 80 -12.06 -10.07 -2.36
N ALA A 81 -11.69 -10.16 -3.64
CA ALA A 81 -12.45 -10.87 -4.66
C ALA A 81 -12.11 -12.36 -4.74
N ILE A 82 -11.04 -12.81 -4.07
CA ILE A 82 -10.64 -14.22 -4.01
C ILE A 82 -11.59 -14.98 -3.09
N GLU A 83 -12.17 -16.07 -3.59
CA GLU A 83 -13.04 -16.95 -2.81
C GLU A 83 -12.28 -17.60 -1.65
N ASP A 84 -12.97 -17.82 -0.53
CA ASP A 84 -12.36 -18.31 0.72
C ASP A 84 -11.63 -19.67 0.55
N GLY A 85 -12.03 -20.49 -0.43
CA GLY A 85 -11.40 -21.78 -0.74
C GLY A 85 -10.02 -21.68 -1.38
N GLU A 86 -9.67 -20.57 -2.04
CA GLU A 86 -8.34 -20.37 -2.64
C GLU A 86 -7.34 -19.68 -1.71
N LYS A 87 -7.81 -19.16 -0.56
CA LYS A 87 -6.98 -18.41 0.40
C LYS A 87 -5.94 -19.26 1.13
N GLU A 88 -6.07 -20.59 1.11
CA GLU A 88 -5.12 -21.54 1.73
C GLU A 88 -3.90 -21.88 0.87
N ARG A 89 -3.79 -21.40 -0.38
CA ARG A 89 -2.54 -21.60 -1.14
C ARG A 89 -1.39 -20.87 -0.45
N SER A 90 -0.24 -21.56 -0.34
CA SER A 90 0.95 -21.05 0.34
C SER A 90 1.45 -19.72 -0.23
N THR A 91 1.27 -19.49 -1.53
CA THR A 91 1.64 -18.27 -2.23
C THR A 91 0.70 -17.10 -1.93
N HIS A 92 -0.60 -17.35 -1.75
CA HIS A 92 -1.59 -16.30 -1.45
C HIS A 92 -1.30 -15.61 -0.11
N ILE A 93 -0.76 -16.35 0.86
CA ILE A 93 -0.33 -15.80 2.16
C ILE A 93 0.71 -14.67 1.97
N HIS A 94 1.62 -14.82 1.02
CA HIS A 94 2.65 -13.81 0.73
C HIS A 94 2.08 -12.57 0.05
N PHE A 95 1.10 -12.75 -0.83
CA PHE A 95 0.38 -11.64 -1.45
C PHE A 95 -0.44 -10.87 -0.42
N ARG A 96 -1.34 -11.55 0.29
CA ARG A 96 -2.19 -10.98 1.36
C ARG A 96 -1.36 -10.26 2.41
N GLY A 97 -0.29 -10.88 2.90
CA GLY A 97 0.61 -10.27 3.87
C GLY A 97 1.26 -8.98 3.34
N GLY A 98 1.62 -8.94 2.05
CA GLY A 98 2.17 -7.72 1.44
C GLY A 98 1.14 -6.62 1.18
N VAL A 99 -0.09 -6.99 0.80
CA VAL A 99 -1.20 -6.05 0.67
C VAL A 99 -1.52 -5.42 2.03
N ASN A 100 -1.63 -6.23 3.08
CA ASN A 100 -1.85 -5.78 4.45
C ASN A 100 -0.73 -4.84 4.93
N MET A 101 0.53 -5.22 4.69
CA MET A 101 1.70 -4.39 5.03
C MET A 101 1.65 -3.02 4.33
N GLY A 102 1.42 -3.00 3.01
CA GLY A 102 1.39 -1.76 2.23
C GLY A 102 0.21 -0.86 2.56
N ILE A 103 -1.02 -1.39 2.50
CA ILE A 103 -2.24 -0.64 2.82
C ILE A 103 -2.20 -0.11 4.25
N GLY A 104 -1.78 -0.96 5.19
CA GLY A 104 -1.67 -0.60 6.59
C GLY A 104 -0.67 0.54 6.81
N SER A 105 0.50 0.45 6.19
CA SER A 105 1.53 1.49 6.25
C SER A 105 1.04 2.81 5.64
N PHE A 106 0.42 2.79 4.46
CA PHE A 106 -0.10 4.00 3.83
C PHE A 106 -1.17 4.68 4.68
N ASN A 107 -2.16 3.93 5.17
CA ASN A 107 -3.23 4.48 5.99
C ASN A 107 -2.69 5.09 7.28
N LEU A 108 -1.75 4.40 7.92
CA LEU A 108 -1.11 4.87 9.14
C LEU A 108 -0.29 6.14 8.89
N ILE A 109 0.59 6.14 7.89
CA ILE A 109 1.43 7.30 7.55
C ILE A 109 0.57 8.50 7.19
N LEU A 110 -0.45 8.32 6.33
CA LEU A 110 -1.37 9.38 5.93
C LEU A 110 -2.10 9.96 7.16
N SER A 111 -2.54 9.12 8.09
CA SER A 111 -3.21 9.58 9.32
C SER A 111 -2.34 10.45 10.23
N MET A 112 -1.02 10.37 10.09
CA MET A 112 -0.04 11.13 10.90
C MET A 112 0.41 12.42 10.20
N LEU A 113 0.07 12.61 8.92
CA LEU A 113 0.49 13.80 8.21
C LEU A 113 -0.24 15.04 8.76
N PRO A 114 0.44 16.21 8.83
CA PRO A 114 -0.22 17.46 9.18
C PRO A 114 -1.41 17.74 8.25
N SER A 115 -2.48 18.32 8.79
CA SER A 115 -3.75 18.57 8.10
C SER A 115 -3.62 19.29 6.75
N ARG A 116 -2.58 20.13 6.56
CA ARG A 116 -2.28 20.78 5.29
C ARG A 116 -1.82 19.79 4.21
N VAL A 117 -0.96 18.85 4.57
CA VAL A 117 -0.44 17.81 3.65
C VAL A 117 -1.52 16.76 3.41
N LEU A 118 -2.25 16.37 4.47
CA LEU A 118 -3.36 15.43 4.34
C LEU A 118 -4.42 15.94 3.36
N ARG A 119 -4.83 17.22 3.45
CA ARG A 119 -5.82 17.80 2.52
C ARG A 119 -5.38 17.78 1.05
N LEU A 120 -4.07 17.95 0.79
CA LEU A 120 -3.53 17.83 -0.57
C LEU A 120 -3.60 16.38 -1.07
N MET A 121 -3.36 15.41 -0.19
CA MET A 121 -3.50 13.99 -0.50
C MET A 121 -4.99 13.60 -0.65
N GLU A 122 -5.90 14.09 0.18
CA GLU A 122 -7.35 13.89 0.04
C GLU A 122 -7.87 14.40 -1.30
N PHE A 123 -7.42 15.56 -1.74
CA PHE A 123 -7.74 16.07 -3.07
C PHE A 123 -7.26 15.14 -4.20
N LEU A 124 -6.16 14.43 -4.00
CA LEU A 124 -5.62 13.45 -4.95
C LEU A 124 -6.29 12.07 -4.88
N GLY A 125 -7.26 11.89 -3.97
CA GLY A 125 -8.03 10.67 -3.77
C GLY A 125 -7.52 9.76 -2.65
N PHE A 126 -6.69 10.27 -1.74
CA PHE A 126 -6.16 9.50 -0.62
C PHE A 126 -6.90 9.82 0.67
N SER A 127 -7.26 8.81 1.45
CA SER A 127 -7.65 9.01 2.84
C SER A 127 -6.83 8.07 3.71
N GLY A 128 -6.47 8.53 4.89
CA GLY A 128 -5.73 7.75 5.88
C GLY A 128 -6.63 7.48 7.07
N ASP A 129 -6.91 6.20 7.33
CA ASP A 129 -7.58 5.75 8.54
C ASP A 129 -6.58 5.05 9.45
N ARG A 130 -6.32 5.65 10.62
CA ARG A 130 -5.34 5.10 11.57
C ARG A 130 -5.74 3.72 12.09
N GLU A 131 -6.99 3.54 12.48
CA GLU A 131 -7.44 2.29 13.09
C GLU A 131 -7.42 1.16 12.08
N PHE A 132 -7.90 1.44 10.87
CA PHE A 132 -7.80 0.51 9.74
C PHE A 132 -6.33 0.22 9.38
N GLY A 133 -5.47 1.24 9.39
CA GLY A 133 -4.05 1.07 9.15
C GLY A 133 -3.40 0.12 10.15
N LEU A 134 -3.70 0.29 11.44
CA LEU A 134 -3.20 -0.55 12.52
C LEU A 134 -3.77 -1.98 12.46
N SER A 135 -5.05 -2.15 12.14
CA SER A 135 -5.66 -3.49 12.00
C SER A 135 -4.99 -4.27 10.87
N GLN A 136 -4.80 -3.64 9.70
CA GLN A 136 -4.12 -4.26 8.56
C GLN A 136 -2.68 -4.63 8.88
N LEU A 137 -1.93 -3.77 9.56
CA LEU A 137 -0.55 -4.07 9.97
C LEU A 137 -0.48 -5.22 10.98
N ARG A 138 -1.43 -5.31 11.92
CA ARG A 138 -1.49 -6.43 12.89
C ARG A 138 -1.77 -7.75 12.18
N GLU A 139 -2.72 -7.78 11.25
CA GLU A 139 -3.00 -8.96 10.43
C GLU A 139 -1.77 -9.34 9.58
N GLY A 140 -1.10 -8.36 8.98
CA GLY A 140 0.16 -8.55 8.25
C GLY A 140 1.26 -9.14 9.12
N ALA A 141 1.42 -8.64 10.35
CA ALA A 141 2.43 -9.10 11.31
C ALA A 141 2.14 -10.51 11.84
N ALA A 142 0.86 -10.88 12.03
CA ALA A 142 0.46 -12.21 12.46
C ALA A 142 0.58 -13.27 11.35
N SER A 143 0.68 -12.84 10.08
CA SER A 143 0.83 -13.76 8.94
C SER A 143 2.22 -14.41 8.88
N ASN A 144 2.31 -15.63 8.36
CA ASN A 144 3.59 -16.28 8.00
C ASN A 144 4.15 -15.76 6.66
N SER A 145 3.85 -14.51 6.30
CA SER A 145 4.34 -13.91 5.06
C SER A 145 5.77 -13.39 5.21
N LEU A 146 6.49 -13.27 4.10
CA LEU A 146 7.82 -12.63 4.07
C LEU A 146 7.78 -11.18 4.59
N ARG A 147 6.63 -10.51 4.48
CA ARG A 147 6.44 -9.09 4.81
C ARG A 147 5.88 -8.86 6.21
N SER A 148 5.66 -9.93 6.97
CA SER A 148 5.26 -9.87 8.38
C SER A 148 6.24 -9.05 9.22
N ILE A 149 7.55 -9.26 9.01
CA ILE A 149 8.59 -8.51 9.73
C ILE A 149 8.52 -7.01 9.45
N LEU A 150 8.24 -6.60 8.21
CA LEU A 150 8.07 -5.18 7.86
C LEU A 150 6.82 -4.61 8.53
N SER A 151 5.74 -5.39 8.62
CA SER A 151 4.52 -4.97 9.33
C SER A 151 4.79 -4.76 10.83
N THR A 152 5.51 -5.69 11.46
CA THR A 152 5.96 -5.59 12.85
C THR A 152 6.84 -4.36 13.07
N LEU A 153 7.83 -4.13 12.18
CA LEU A 153 8.70 -2.96 12.26
C LEU A 153 7.91 -1.65 12.14
N THR A 154 6.94 -1.56 11.23
CA THR A 154 6.07 -0.37 11.10
C THR A 154 5.25 -0.14 12.37
N LEU A 155 4.67 -1.19 12.97
CA LEU A 155 3.94 -1.10 14.24
C LEU A 155 4.84 -0.62 15.37
N LEU A 156 6.06 -1.16 15.48
CA LEU A 156 7.03 -0.76 16.50
C LEU A 156 7.45 0.70 16.32
N MET A 157 7.77 1.11 15.09
CA MET A 157 8.09 2.51 14.78
C MET A 157 6.95 3.45 15.16
N PHE A 158 5.71 3.06 14.91
CA PHE A 158 4.54 3.84 15.30
C PHE A 158 4.41 3.96 16.82
N HIS A 159 4.43 2.84 17.55
CA HIS A 159 4.17 2.82 18.99
C HIS A 159 5.33 3.31 19.86
N LEU A 160 6.58 3.20 19.39
CA LEU A 160 7.76 3.57 20.17
C LEU A 160 8.29 4.97 19.84
N TYR A 161 8.18 5.40 18.58
CA TYR A 161 8.80 6.63 18.12
C TYR A 161 7.75 7.67 17.77
N MET A 162 6.81 7.34 16.89
CA MET A 162 5.85 8.32 16.37
C MET A 162 4.84 8.78 17.41
N SER A 163 4.24 7.85 18.18
CA SER A 163 3.30 8.18 19.27
C SER A 163 3.94 9.09 20.33
N VAL A 164 5.21 8.84 20.65
CA VAL A 164 5.98 9.57 21.66
C VAL A 164 6.38 10.96 21.15
N ILE A 165 6.82 11.07 19.90
CA ILE A 165 7.30 12.34 19.32
C ILE A 165 6.18 13.28 18.93
N LEU A 166 5.08 12.76 18.39
CA LEU A 166 3.92 13.57 18.01
C LEU A 166 3.07 13.97 19.23
N GLY A 167 3.40 13.51 20.43
CA GLY A 167 2.64 13.80 21.66
C GLY A 167 1.21 13.24 21.63
N THR A 168 0.94 12.29 20.73
CA THR A 168 -0.36 11.60 20.63
C THR A 168 -0.42 10.38 21.55
N GLY A 169 0.56 10.20 22.43
CA GLY A 169 0.43 9.31 23.57
C GLY A 169 -0.74 9.81 24.40
N GLU A 170 -1.85 9.09 24.38
CA GLU A 170 -2.86 9.23 25.42
C GLU A 170 -2.12 9.02 26.74
N GLY A 171 -1.93 10.12 27.47
CA GLY A 171 -1.43 10.06 28.83
C GLY A 171 -2.45 9.26 29.62
N ASN A 172 -2.04 8.09 30.09
CA ASN A 172 -2.72 7.46 31.22
C ASN A 172 -2.60 8.36 32.45
#